data_AF-A0A957K0Z8-F1
#
_entry.id   AF-A0A957K0Z8-F1
#
_cell.length_a   1.000
_cell.length_b   1.000
_cell.length_c   1.000
_cell.angle_alpha   90.00
_cell.angle_beta   90.00
_cell.angle_gamma   90.00
#
_symmetry.space_group_name_H-M   'P 1'
#
loop_
_entity.id
_entity.type
_entity.pdbx_description
1 polymer ?
#
loop_
_entity_poly.entity_id
_entity_poly.type
_entity_poly.pdbx_seq_one_letter_code
_entity_poly.pdbx_strand_id
1 'polypeptide(L)' 'MKPILAAQLYTLRDFTQTAADLRQTLQKVRQIGYTSVQLSAVGPIPAEEVKSALDEAGLSVCITHTAYPRLLDD' A
#
# COMPACT_ATOMS: atom_id res chain seq x y z
N MET A 1 10.78 -22.00 -5.34
CA MET A 1 9.91 -20.83 -5.64
C MET A 1 10.81 -19.65 -6.02
N LYS A 2 10.34 -18.75 -6.90
CA LYS A 2 11.06 -17.52 -7.23
C LYS A 2 10.71 -16.43 -6.20
N PRO A 3 11.69 -15.65 -5.68
CA PRO A 3 11.39 -14.57 -4.75
C PRO A 3 10.52 -13.50 -5.41
N ILE A 4 9.59 -12.92 -4.63
CA ILE A 4 8.71 -11.82 -5.05
C ILE A 4 9.26 -10.52 -4.47
N LEU A 5 9.49 -9.52 -5.33
CA LEU A 5 9.88 -8.18 -4.90
C LEU A 5 8.65 -7.37 -4.53
N ALA A 6 8.68 -6.72 -3.37
CA ALA A 6 7.64 -5.80 -2.93
C ALA A 6 8.18 -4.37 -2.90
N ALA A 7 7.41 -3.41 -3.43
CA ALA A 7 7.76 -2.00 -3.32
C ALA A 7 7.45 -1.47 -1.92
N GLN A 8 8.43 -0.88 -1.24
CA GLN A 8 8.23 -0.21 0.06
C GLN A 8 7.60 1.17 -0.16
N LEU A 9 6.32 1.32 0.19
CA LEU A 9 5.55 2.52 -0.14
C LEU A 9 5.97 3.77 0.64
N TYR A 10 6.82 3.66 1.66
CA TYR A 10 7.34 4.85 2.36
C TYR A 10 8.10 5.80 1.41
N THR A 11 8.74 5.26 0.37
CA THR A 11 9.40 6.06 -0.69
C THR A 11 8.39 6.87 -1.51
N LEU A 12 7.12 6.46 -1.54
CA LEU A 12 6.04 7.07 -2.31
C LEU A 12 5.01 7.79 -1.44
N ARG A 13 5.26 7.93 -0.13
CA ARG A 13 4.27 8.40 0.86
C ARG A 13 3.60 9.72 0.47
N ASP A 14 4.32 10.66 -0.13
CA ASP A 14 3.77 11.96 -0.50
C ASP A 14 2.67 11.84 -1.59
N PHE A 15 2.60 10.70 -2.30
CA PHE A 15 1.60 10.38 -3.33
C PHE A 15 0.53 9.39 -2.85
N THR A 16 0.41 9.14 -1.55
CA THR A 16 -0.55 8.16 -0.99
C THR A 16 -1.41 8.74 0.14
N GLN A 17 -1.52 10.07 0.21
CA GLN A 17 -2.19 10.77 1.30
C GLN A 17 -3.72 10.84 1.17
N THR A 18 -4.27 10.61 -0.03
CA THR A 18 -5.71 10.48 -0.28
C THR A 18 -6.04 9.17 -0.98
N ALA A 19 -7.29 8.72 -0.92
CA ALA A 19 -7.72 7.50 -1.60
C ALA A 19 -7.50 7.57 -3.12
N ALA A 20 -7.75 8.72 -3.74
CA ALA A 20 -7.52 8.94 -5.16
C ALA A 20 -6.02 8.85 -5.52
N ASP A 21 -5.15 9.50 -4.74
CA ASP A 21 -3.71 9.45 -4.95
C ASP A 21 -3.15 8.05 -4.73
N LEU A 22 -3.63 7.35 -3.69
CA LEU A 22 -3.25 5.96 -3.42
C LEU A 22 -3.59 5.06 -4.61
N ARG A 23 -4.81 5.13 -5.14
CA ARG A 23 -5.24 4.36 -6.33
C ARG A 23 -4.34 4.64 -7.53
N GLN A 24 -4.10 5.91 -7.84
CA GLN A 24 -3.23 6.30 -8.95
C GLN A 24 -1.79 5.79 -8.76
N THR A 25 -1.26 5.90 -7.55
CA THR A 25 0.10 5.44 -7.21
C THR A 25 0.23 3.92 -7.33
N LEU A 26 -0.73 3.17 -6.81
CA LEU A 26 -0.74 1.70 -6.90
C LEU A 26 -0.83 1.23 -8.36
N GLN A 27 -1.64 1.89 -9.19
CA GLN A 27 -1.66 1.61 -10.63
C GLN A 27 -0.30 1.82 -11.30
N LYS A 28 0.41 2.92 -10.97
CA LYS A 28 1.77 3.17 -11.48
C LYS A 28 2.76 2.11 -10.99
N VAL A 29 2.70 1.72 -9.72
CA VAL A 29 3.54 0.65 -9.16
C VAL A 29 3.32 -0.67 -9.90
N ARG A 30 2.07 -1.02 -10.19
CA ARG A 30 1.73 -2.19 -11.00
C ARG A 30 2.31 -2.11 -12.41
N GLN A 31 2.19 -0.95 -13.06
CA GLN A 31 2.71 -0.70 -14.40
C GLN A 31 4.25 -0.79 -14.48
N ILE A 32 4.97 -0.42 -13.41
CA ILE A 32 6.43 -0.60 -13.30
C ILE A 32 6.81 -2.08 -13.28
N GLY A 33 5.90 -2.97 -12.87
CA GLY A 33 6.08 -4.42 -12.89
C GLY A 33 6.05 -5.08 -11.51
N TYR A 34 5.90 -4.31 -10.43
CA TYR A 34 5.68 -4.90 -9.11
C TYR A 34 4.34 -5.62 -9.05
N THR A 35 4.30 -6.72 -8.30
CA THR A 35 3.09 -7.50 -8.02
C THR A 35 2.73 -7.52 -6.53
N SER A 36 3.60 -6.95 -5.70
CA SER A 36 3.43 -6.87 -4.26
C SER A 36 3.95 -5.54 -3.73
N VAL A 37 3.43 -5.10 -2.60
CA VAL A 37 3.86 -3.89 -1.89
C VAL A 37 4.00 -4.15 -0.40
N GLN A 38 4.82 -3.34 0.24
CA GLN A 38 4.83 -3.16 1.68
C GLN A 38 4.10 -1.83 1.96
N LEU A 39 3.01 -1.87 2.72
CA LEU A 39 2.15 -0.71 2.97
C LEU A 39 2.73 0.16 4.10
N SER A 40 2.94 1.45 3.82
CA SER A 40 3.55 2.39 4.78
C SER A 40 3.05 3.80 4.59
N ALA A 41 2.79 4.50 5.69
CA ALA A 41 2.54 5.95 5.73
C ALA A 41 1.51 6.46 4.70
N VAL A 42 0.49 5.64 4.42
CA VAL A 42 -0.69 6.09 3.67
C VAL A 42 -1.49 7.08 4.53
N GLY A 43 -2.18 8.02 3.88
CA GLY A 43 -3.00 9.00 4.58
C GLY A 43 -4.17 8.36 5.34
N PRO A 44 -5.03 9.17 5.98
CA PRO A 44 -6.17 8.70 6.76
C PRO A 44 -7.27 8.12 5.85
N ILE A 45 -7.02 6.93 5.32
CA ILE A 45 -7.88 6.21 4.37
C ILE A 45 -8.43 4.97 5.09
N PRO A 46 -9.75 4.71 5.03
CA PRO A 46 -10.33 3.50 5.61
C PRO A 46 -9.66 2.23 5.07
N ALA A 47 -9.44 1.23 5.94
CA ALA A 47 -8.75 -0.01 5.58
C ALA A 47 -9.44 -0.75 4.42
N GLU A 48 -10.77 -0.72 4.35
CA GLU A 48 -11.55 -1.31 3.26
C GLU A 48 -11.27 -0.63 1.92
N GLU A 49 -11.10 0.69 1.92
CA GLU A 49 -10.80 1.44 0.70
C GLU A 49 -9.35 1.23 0.24
N VAL A 50 -8.40 1.13 1.19
CA VAL A 50 -7.03 0.71 0.89
C VAL A 50 -7.02 -0.69 0.25
N LYS A 51 -7.77 -1.63 0.82
CA LYS A 51 -7.90 -2.99 0.28
C LYS A 51 -8.50 -2.98 -1.13
N SER A 52 -9.58 -2.25 -1.35
CA SER A 52 -10.20 -2.10 -2.68
C SER A 52 -9.20 -1.54 -3.70
N ALA A 53 -8.41 -0.52 -3.34
CA ALA A 53 -7.40 0.04 -4.23
C ALA A 53 -6.28 -0.96 -4.59
N LEU A 54 -5.86 -1.80 -3.64
CA LEU A 54 -4.88 -2.86 -3.88
C LEU A 54 -5.44 -3.97 -4.78
N ASP A 55 -6.66 -4.40 -4.51
CA ASP A 55 -7.37 -5.44 -5.28
C ASP A 55 -7.57 -4.96 -6.74
N GLU A 56 -7.99 -3.72 -6.95
CA GLU A 56 -8.12 -3.10 -8.29
C GLU A 56 -6.79 -2.98 -9.04
N ALA A 57 -5.69 -2.67 -8.33
CA ALA A 57 -4.36 -2.62 -8.92
C ALA A 57 -3.76 -4.02 -9.15
N GLY A 58 -4.37 -5.08 -8.62
CA GLY A 58 -3.83 -6.44 -8.66
C GLY A 58 -2.50 -6.57 -7.90
N LEU A 59 -2.38 -5.87 -6.76
CA LEU A 59 -1.19 -5.87 -5.91
C LEU A 59 -1.48 -6.58 -4.58
N SER A 60 -0.63 -7.53 -4.20
CA SER A 60 -0.68 -8.12 -2.85
C SER A 60 0.06 -7.23 -1.84
N VAL A 61 -0.30 -7.35 -0.56
CA VAL A 61 0.45 -6.73 0.55
C VAL A 61 1.13 -7.82 1.35
N CYS A 62 2.44 -7.73 1.51
CA CYS A 62 3.19 -8.71 2.29
C CYS A 62 3.41 -8.25 3.75
N ILE A 63 3.55 -6.94 3.99
CA ILE A 63 3.90 -6.36 5.29
C ILE A 63 3.29 -4.96 5.40
N THR A 64 2.90 -4.54 6.61
CA THR A 64 2.53 -3.15 6.95
C THR A 64 3.25 -2.69 8.21
N HIS A 65 3.44 -1.37 8.38
CA HIS A 65 3.87 -0.78 9.64
C HIS A 65 2.67 -0.27 10.43
N THR A 66 2.59 -0.63 11.71
CA THR A 66 1.55 -0.16 12.63
C THR A 66 2.23 0.48 13.84
N ALA A 67 1.81 1.70 14.20
CA ALA A 67 2.31 2.35 15.40
C ALA A 67 1.93 1.54 16.65
N TYR A 68 2.83 1.45 17.63
CA TYR A 68 2.61 0.63 18.82
C TYR A 68 1.30 0.94 19.57
N PRO A 69 0.88 2.21 19.77
CA PRO A 69 -0.41 2.51 20.41
C PRO A 69 -1.59 1.92 19.62
N ARG A 70 -1.59 2.08 18.29
CA ARG A 70 -2.62 1.52 17.43
C ARG A 70 -2.70 -0.01 17.53
N LEU A 71 -1.57 -0.68 17.71
CA LEU A 71 -1.56 -2.14 17.90
C LEU A 71 -2.21 -2.57 19.23
N LEU A 72 -2.20 -1.70 20.24
CA LEU A 72 -2.78 -1.98 21.55
C LEU A 72 -4.25 -1.56 21.67
N ASP A 73 -4.63 -0.47 20.99
CA ASP A 73 -5.84 0.29 21.29
C ASP A 73 -6.93 0.30 20.18
N ASP A 74 -6.63 -0.13 18.95
CA ASP A 74 -7.62 -0.33 17.84
C ASP A 74 -8.18 -1.76 17.81
#